data_AF-A0A9X1VEX4-F1
#
_entry.id   AF-A0A9X1VEX4-F1
#
_cell.length_a   1.000
_cell.length_b   1.000
_cell.length_c   1.000
_cell.angle_alpha   90.00
_cell.angle_beta   90.00
_cell.angle_gamma   90.00
#
_symmetry.space_group_name_H-M   'P 1'
#
loop_
_entity.id
_entity.type
_entity.pdbx_description
1 polymer ?
#
loop_
_entity_poly.entity_id
_entity_poly.type
_entity_poly.pdbx_seq_one_letter_code
_entity_poly.pdbx_strand_id
1 'polypeptide(L)' 'MQHYQVKSVDTKHFRLTQADTEIGELEYDSWFSFTAEIMLADRTRYAIQPKGFWGTTIEIKD' A
#
# COMPACT_ATOMS: atom_id res chain seq x y z
N MET A 1 6.89 -22.29 1.45
CA MET A 1 5.95 -21.18 1.73
C MET A 1 6.73 -19.89 1.55
N GLN A 2 6.31 -19.00 0.65
CA GLN A 2 6.97 -17.70 0.51
C GLN A 2 6.50 -16.80 1.66
N HIS A 3 7.42 -16.39 2.53
CA HIS A 3 7.11 -15.49 3.64
C HIS A 3 7.11 -14.05 3.12
N TYR A 4 5.91 -13.53 2.90
CA TYR A 4 5.72 -12.09 2.73
C TYR A 4 5.74 -11.42 4.11
N GLN A 5 6.46 -10.32 4.22
CA GLN A 5 6.50 -9.50 5.43
C GLN A 5 6.20 -8.05 5.09
N VAL A 6 5.41 -7.40 5.93
CA VAL A 6 5.19 -5.95 5.86
C VAL A 6 5.83 -5.32 7.09
N LYS A 7 6.65 -4.30 6.88
CA LYS A 7 7.26 -3.51 7.96
C LYS A 7 6.84 -2.05 7.81
N SER A 8 6.39 -1.44 8.89
CA SER A 8 6.21 0.02 8.95
C SER A 8 7.58 0.69 8.96
N VAL A 9 7.80 1.63 8.05
CA VAL A 9 8.96 2.52 8.04
C VAL A 9 8.64 3.75 8.89
N ASP A 10 7.42 4.27 8.74
CA ASP A 10 6.84 5.31 9.59
C ASP A 10 5.29 5.21 9.61
N THR A 11 4.62 6.27 10.05
CA THR A 11 3.16 6.32 10.19
C THR A 11 2.40 6.28 8.86
N LYS A 12 3.06 6.54 7.73
CA LYS A 12 2.45 6.59 6.39
C LYS A 12 3.08 5.60 5.42
N HIS A 13 4.31 5.16 5.64
CA HIS A 13 5.05 4.30 4.71
C HIS A 13 5.24 2.89 5.26
N PHE A 14 4.94 1.91 4.43
CA PHE A 14 5.07 0.49 4.73
C PHE A 14 5.79 -0.21 3.59
N ARG A 15 6.73 -1.09 3.93
CA ARG A 15 7.54 -1.84 2.97
C ARG A 15 7.13 -3.30 2.96
N LEU A 16 6.89 -3.84 1.76
CA LEU A 16 6.63 -5.25 1.52
C LEU A 16 7.90 -5.95 1.07
N THR A 17 8.30 -6.98 1.81
CA THR A 17 9.43 -7.84 1.45
C THR A 17 9.03 -9.29 1.26
N GLN A 18 9.74 -9.98 0.38
CA GLN A 18 9.70 -11.43 0.21
C GLN A 18 11.12 -11.96 0.38
N ALA A 19 11.34 -12.79 1.41
CA ALA A 19 12.67 -13.32 1.74
C ALA A 19 13.76 -12.21 1.75
N ASP A 20 13.47 -11.11 2.47
CA ASP A 20 14.31 -9.91 2.62
C ASP A 20 14.49 -9.03 1.37
N THR A 21 13.94 -9.43 0.22
CA THR A 21 13.90 -8.58 -0.98
C THR A 21 12.68 -7.69 -0.96
N GLU A 22 12.86 -6.38 -1.11
CA GLU A 22 11.76 -5.42 -1.27
C GLU A 22 11.07 -5.63 -2.63
N ILE A 23 9.76 -5.91 -2.58
CA ILE A 23 8.94 -6.15 -3.77
C ILE A 23 7.84 -5.11 -3.96
N GLY A 24 7.71 -4.20 -3.00
CA GLY A 24 6.85 -3.03 -3.11
C GLY A 24 6.74 -2.25 -1.81
N GLU A 25 5.99 -1.17 -1.89
CA GLU A 25 5.69 -0.26 -0.80
C GLU A 25 4.24 0.20 -0.86
N LEU A 26 3.74 0.64 0.29
CA LEU A 26 2.44 1.28 0.47
C LEU A 26 2.68 2.62 1.15
N GLU A 27 2.21 3.70 0.53
CA GLU A 27 2.29 5.06 1.07
C GLU A 27 0.89 5.65 1.23
N TYR A 28 0.54 6.02 2.46
CA TYR A 28 -0.65 6.83 2.72
C TYR A 28 -0.37 8.32 2.46
N ASP A 29 -1.33 8.98 1.82
CA ASP A 29 -1.25 10.41 1.52
C ASP A 29 -1.10 11.25 2.82
N SER A 30 -1.86 10.87 3.86
CA SER A 30 -1.79 11.45 5.20
C SER A 30 -1.99 10.39 6.29
N TRP A 31 -1.55 10.68 7.51
CA TRP A 31 -1.62 9.79 8.68
C TRP A 31 -3.06 9.39 9.09
N PHE A 32 -4.07 10.14 8.63
CA PHE A 32 -5.50 9.87 8.87
C PHE A 32 -6.27 9.52 7.59
N SER A 33 -5.58 9.23 6.49
CA SER A 33 -6.20 8.95 5.19
C SER A 33 -6.38 7.46 4.94
N PHE A 34 -7.46 7.11 4.24
CA PHE A 34 -7.61 5.80 3.60
C PHE A 34 -7.13 5.79 2.14
N THR A 35 -6.75 6.97 1.62
CA THR A 35 -6.13 7.10 0.31
C THR A 35 -4.65 6.77 0.42
N ALA A 36 -4.20 5.84 -0.43
CA ALA A 36 -2.81 5.41 -0.47
C ALA A 36 -2.38 5.03 -1.90
N GLU A 37 -1.08 4.96 -2.13
CA GLU A 37 -0.46 4.44 -3.34
C GLU A 37 0.31 3.15 -2.99
N ILE A 38 0.11 2.09 -3.76
CA ILE A 38 0.99 0.92 -3.78
C ILE A 38 1.98 1.14 -4.92
N MET A 39 3.27 0.99 -4.66
CA MET A 39 4.29 0.94 -5.71
C MET A 39 4.99 -0.42 -5.64
N LEU A 40 4.93 -1.19 -6.72
CA LEU A 40 5.64 -2.45 -6.84
C LEU A 40 7.09 -2.23 -7.32
N ALA A 41 7.94 -3.24 -7.15
CA ALA A 41 9.36 -3.15 -7.56
C ALA A 41 9.56 -2.90 -9.08
N ASP A 42 8.57 -3.25 -9.91
CA ASP A 42 8.55 -2.96 -11.34
C ASP A 42 8.05 -1.54 -11.67
N ARG A 43 7.82 -0.71 -10.65
CA ARG A 43 7.25 0.64 -10.69
C ARG A 43 5.78 0.70 -11.10
N THR A 44 5.09 -0.44 -11.19
CA THR A 44 3.64 -0.46 -11.32
C THR A 44 3.05 0.19 -10.07
N ARG A 45 2.10 1.10 -10.30
CA ARG A 45 1.44 1.86 -9.25
C ARG A 45 -0.02 1.46 -9.19
N TYR A 46 -0.56 1.42 -7.98
CA TYR A 46 -2.00 1.26 -7.78
C TYR A 46 -2.49 2.27 -6.75
N ALA A 47 -3.58 2.97 -7.07
CA ALA A 47 -4.23 3.86 -6.14
C ALA A 47 -5.26 3.10 -5.30
N ILE A 48 -5.16 3.22 -3.99
CA ILE A 48 -6.17 2.80 -3.03
C ILE A 48 -7.03 4.00 -2.71
N GLN A 49 -8.34 3.90 -2.94
CA GLN A 49 -9.29 4.97 -2.67
C GLN A 49 -10.58 4.45 -2.04
N PRO A 50 -11.18 5.18 -1.08
CA PRO A 50 -12.53 4.92 -0.65
C PRO A 50 -13.52 5.05 -1.81
N LYS A 51 -14.51 4.17 -1.85
CA LYS A 51 -15.61 4.18 -2.81
C LYS A 51 -16.96 4.24 -2.10
N GLY A 52 -17.91 4.90 -2.77
CA GLY A 52 -19.30 4.98 -2.36
C GLY A 52 -19.56 6.15 -1.41
N PHE A 53 -20.84 6.43 -1.19
CA PHE A 53 -21.28 7.61 -0.46
C PHE A 53 -20.81 7.64 1.01
N TRP A 54 -20.56 6.46 1.58
CA TRP A 54 -20.10 6.31 2.98
C TRP A 54 -18.61 6.06 3.11
N GLY A 55 -17.88 5.86 1.99
CA GLY A 55 -16.44 5.57 2.01
C GLY A 55 -16.04 4.29 2.75
N THR A 56 -16.98 3.39 3.04
CA THR A 56 -16.73 2.14 3.81
C THR A 56 -16.12 1.03 2.98
N THR A 57 -16.14 1.17 1.65
CA THR A 57 -15.56 0.20 0.72
C THR A 57 -14.29 0.79 0.15
N ILE A 58 -13.24 -0.01 0.04
CA ILE A 58 -11.97 0.39 -0.56
C ILE A 58 -11.89 -0.20 -1.97
N GLU A 59 -11.47 0.60 -2.94
CA GLU A 59 -11.18 0.17 -4.31
C GLU A 59 -9.69 0.34 -4.61
N ILE A 60 -9.16 -0.58 -5.40
CA ILE A 60 -7.79 -0.53 -5.95
C ILE A 60 -7.92 -0.21 -7.43
N LYS A 61 -7.21 0.81 -7.89
CA LYS A 61 -7.17 1.26 -9.28
C LYS A 61 -5.73 1.18 -9.80
N ASP A 62 -5.61 0.90 -11.09
CA ASP A 62 -4.41 1.11 -11.90
C ASP A 62 -4.22 2.62 -12.13
#